data_AF-A0A812L9P6-F1
#
_entry.id   AF-A0A812L9P6-F1
#
_cell.length_a   1.000
_cell.length_b   1.000
_cell.length_c   1.000
_cell.angle_alpha   90.00
_cell.angle_beta   90.00
_cell.angle_gamma   90.00
#
_symmetry.space_group_name_H-M   'P 1'
#
loop_
_entity.id
_entity.type
_entity.pdbx_description
1 polymer ?
#
loop_
_entity_poly.entity_id
_entity_poly.type
_entity_poly.pdbx_seq_one_letter_code
_entity_poly.pdbx_strand_id
1 'polypeptide(L)'
;MAKHLDPRRVQNKQISKEALLAHSKRFQKALEKNNVGIKLTKLPEVKEKGHVGLDDCIEIVTHTPQQLDTKMERLRERLKTMSQQVSRLDHHSAAEMEVDLSLLTGQGPAYASVFVQDEDAQDEEMEIRRMHELVEQTTQVLQQARNELIALNQRQRSESSGTNTEAKAKKKETAACKHIDQLLWKAEVDLENVEDMYLRHIDNQKDTYSL
;
A
#
# COMPACT_ATOMS: atom_id res chain seq x y z
N MET A 1 -27.18 -44.26 -32.11
CA MET A 1 -26.32 -44.15 -30.91
C MET A 1 -25.72 -42.76 -30.87
N ALA A 2 -26.08 -41.99 -29.84
CA ALA A 2 -25.81 -40.57 -29.72
C ALA A 2 -24.33 -40.28 -29.39
N LYS A 3 -23.70 -39.35 -30.10
CA LYS A 3 -22.43 -38.74 -29.69
C LYS A 3 -22.76 -37.57 -28.79
N HIS A 4 -22.59 -37.77 -27.49
CA HIS A 4 -22.68 -36.73 -26.47
C HIS A 4 -21.47 -35.78 -26.65
N LEU A 5 -21.72 -34.57 -27.13
CA LEU A 5 -20.76 -33.47 -27.08
C LEU A 5 -20.75 -32.94 -25.66
N ASP A 6 -19.61 -33.10 -24.99
CA ASP A 6 -19.34 -32.59 -23.64
C ASP A 6 -19.06 -31.07 -23.70
N PRO A 7 -19.96 -30.20 -23.22
CA PRO A 7 -19.78 -28.75 -23.28
C PRO A 7 -19.30 -28.25 -21.93
N ARG A 8 -17.98 -28.30 -21.70
CA ARG A 8 -17.15 -27.38 -20.89
C ARG A 8 -15.91 -28.07 -20.33
N ARG A 9 -14.98 -28.42 -21.23
CA ARG A 9 -13.55 -28.47 -20.88
C ARG A 9 -12.95 -27.08 -21.11
N VAL A 10 -13.11 -26.18 -20.15
CA VAL A 10 -12.30 -24.96 -20.11
C VAL A 10 -10.89 -25.43 -19.77
N GLN A 11 -10.09 -25.69 -20.80
CA GLN A 11 -8.66 -25.91 -20.61
C GLN A 11 -8.12 -24.64 -19.98
N ASN A 12 -7.61 -24.72 -18.74
CA ASN A 12 -6.76 -23.70 -18.14
C ASN A 12 -5.50 -23.57 -19.01
N LYS A 13 -5.63 -22.88 -20.14
CA LYS A 13 -4.50 -22.55 -21.00
C LYS A 13 -3.64 -21.59 -20.20
N GLN A 14 -2.44 -22.04 -19.85
CA GLN A 14 -1.45 -21.17 -19.24
C GLN A 14 -1.20 -20.00 -20.20
N ILE A 15 -1.66 -18.81 -19.81
CA ILE A 15 -1.39 -17.56 -20.52
C ILE A 15 -0.15 -16.94 -19.89
N SER A 16 0.81 -16.52 -20.70
CA SER A 16 1.97 -15.80 -20.17
C SER A 16 1.51 -14.47 -19.57
N LYS A 17 2.21 -13.97 -18.55
CA LYS A 17 1.92 -12.66 -17.95
C LYS A 17 1.94 -11.54 -19.00
N GLU A 18 2.82 -11.67 -20.00
CA GLU A 18 2.86 -10.80 -21.16
C GLU A 18 1.57 -10.87 -21.99
N ALA A 19 1.08 -12.07 -22.33
CA ALA A 19 -0.17 -12.22 -23.07
C ALA A 19 -1.41 -11.78 -22.26
N LEU A 20 -1.35 -11.91 -20.93
CA LEU A 20 -2.39 -11.40 -20.03
C LEU A 20 -2.40 -9.86 -19.98
N LEU A 21 -1.22 -9.23 -20.01
CA LEU A 21 -1.05 -7.78 -19.89
C LEU A 21 -0.90 -7.07 -21.24
N ALA A 22 -0.90 -7.81 -22.35
CA ALA A 22 -0.74 -7.27 -23.71
C ALA A 22 -1.82 -6.25 -24.07
N HIS A 23 -3.00 -6.30 -23.43
CA HIS A 23 -4.09 -5.34 -23.61
C HIS A 23 -3.96 -4.09 -22.75
N SER A 24 -3.02 -4.06 -21.81
CA SER A 24 -2.80 -2.90 -20.95
C SER A 24 -1.93 -1.86 -21.66
N LYS A 25 -2.52 -0.69 -21.98
CA LYS A 25 -1.80 0.47 -22.51
C LYS A 25 -0.60 0.88 -21.62
N ARG A 26 -0.75 0.77 -20.29
CA ARG A 26 0.32 1.08 -19.31
C ARG A 26 1.51 0.12 -19.47
N PHE A 27 1.25 -1.16 -19.69
CA PHE A 27 2.30 -2.17 -19.92
C PHE A 27 3.01 -1.97 -21.25
N GLN A 28 2.28 -1.64 -22.32
CA GLN A 28 2.86 -1.32 -23.63
C GLN A 28 3.78 -0.09 -23.55
N LYS A 29 3.32 1.01 -22.95
CA LYS A 29 4.14 2.22 -22.74
C LYS A 29 5.39 1.94 -21.90
N ALA A 30 5.30 1.04 -20.91
CA ALA A 30 6.45 0.66 -20.08
C ALA A 30 7.48 -0.18 -20.83
N LEU A 31 7.05 -1.06 -21.74
CA LEU A 31 7.90 -1.83 -22.65
C LEU A 31 8.53 -0.96 -23.76
N GLU A 32 7.80 0.04 -24.25
CA GLU A 32 8.32 0.98 -25.26
C GLU A 32 9.35 1.94 -24.65
N LYS A 33 9.15 2.38 -23.40
CA LYS A 33 10.09 3.24 -22.67
C LYS A 33 11.32 2.49 -22.17
N ASN A 34 11.15 1.25 -21.72
CA ASN A 34 12.27 0.38 -21.39
C ASN A 34 12.58 -0.46 -22.62
N ASN A 35 13.47 -0.02 -23.51
CA ASN A 35 14.11 -0.93 -24.46
C ASN A 35 14.71 -2.09 -23.65
N VAL A 36 13.98 -3.21 -23.52
CA VAL A 36 14.29 -4.28 -22.58
C VAL A 36 15.51 -5.04 -23.09
N GLY A 37 16.70 -4.50 -22.84
CA GLY A 37 17.99 -5.13 -23.08
C GLY A 37 18.31 -6.25 -22.07
N ILE A 38 17.32 -6.79 -21.36
CA ILE A 38 17.54 -7.80 -20.33
C ILE A 38 16.89 -9.10 -20.76
N LYS A 39 17.67 -9.92 -21.48
CA LYS A 39 17.40 -11.34 -21.64
C LYS A 39 17.82 -12.08 -20.37
N LEU A 40 16.86 -12.34 -19.48
CA LEU A 40 17.03 -13.28 -18.36
C LEU A 40 17.15 -14.71 -18.95
N THR A 41 18.39 -15.11 -19.24
CA THR A 41 18.68 -16.40 -19.90
C THR A 41 18.85 -17.55 -18.92
N LYS A 42 18.86 -17.30 -17.60
CA LYS A 42 18.71 -18.27 -16.52
C LYS A 42 18.41 -17.53 -15.21
N LEU A 43 17.39 -17.97 -14.47
CA LEU A 43 17.22 -17.57 -13.07
C LEU A 43 18.43 -18.07 -12.26
N PRO A 44 18.92 -17.30 -11.27
CA PRO A 44 19.94 -17.80 -10.35
C PRO A 44 19.38 -19.01 -9.60
N GLU A 45 19.92 -20.20 -9.88
CA GLU A 45 19.70 -21.37 -9.04
C GLU A 45 20.45 -21.12 -7.73
N VAL A 46 19.71 -20.96 -6.62
CA VAL A 46 20.28 -20.84 -5.28
C VAL A 46 20.97 -22.15 -4.94
N LYS A 47 22.29 -22.18 -5.10
CA LYS A 47 23.15 -23.29 -4.72
C LYS A 47 23.92 -22.88 -3.47
N GLU A 48 23.76 -23.67 -2.42
CA GLU A 48 24.61 -23.82 -1.23
C GLU A 48 24.19 -23.22 0.12
N LYS A 49 24.63 -23.95 1.16
CA LYS A 49 24.39 -23.74 2.59
C LYS A 49 25.07 -22.47 3.08
N GLY A 50 24.27 -21.58 3.63
CA GLY A 50 24.65 -20.23 4.07
C GLY A 50 23.56 -19.22 3.71
N HIS A 51 22.30 -19.66 3.72
CA HIS A 51 21.15 -18.85 3.37
C HIS A 51 21.05 -17.71 4.38
N VAL A 52 21.45 -16.51 3.98
CA VAL A 52 21.25 -15.29 4.76
C VAL A 52 19.80 -14.90 4.51
N GLY A 53 18.93 -15.16 5.48
CA GLY A 53 17.54 -14.75 5.39
C GLY A 53 17.42 -13.23 5.38
N LEU A 54 16.29 -12.68 4.93
CA LEU A 54 15.98 -11.26 5.12
C LEU A 54 16.08 -10.85 6.61
N ASP A 55 15.77 -11.78 7.51
CA ASP A 55 15.91 -11.63 8.96
C ASP A 55 17.37 -11.47 9.43
N ASP A 56 18.35 -11.99 8.68
CA ASP A 56 19.78 -11.82 8.97
C ASP A 56 20.33 -10.50 8.39
N CYS A 57 19.61 -9.89 7.45
CA CYS A 57 19.99 -8.63 6.78
C CYS A 57 19.36 -7.38 7.41
N ILE A 58 18.36 -7.53 8.28
CA ILE A 58 17.60 -6.42 8.85
C ILE A 58 17.66 -6.51 10.38
N GLU A 59 18.58 -5.75 10.98
CA GLU A 59 18.60 -5.56 12.44
C GLU A 59 17.63 -4.44 12.83
N ILE A 60 16.41 -4.80 13.21
CA ILE A 60 15.49 -3.84 13.83
C ILE A 60 15.99 -3.58 15.26
N VAL A 61 16.53 -2.39 15.49
CA VAL A 61 16.90 -1.90 16.83
C VAL A 61 15.68 -2.07 17.73
N THR A 62 15.82 -2.87 18.78
CA THR A 62 14.72 -3.13 19.70
C THR A 62 14.57 -1.94 20.64
N HIS A 63 13.46 -1.22 20.52
CA HIS A 63 13.19 -0.06 21.36
C HIS A 63 12.66 -0.46 22.74
N THR A 64 12.91 0.40 23.72
CA THR A 64 12.27 0.25 25.03
C THR A 64 10.77 0.58 24.93
N PRO A 65 9.93 0.10 25.85
CA PRO A 65 8.49 0.41 25.82
C PRO A 65 8.20 1.92 25.79
N GLN A 66 9.00 2.73 26.49
CA GLN A 66 8.87 4.19 26.50
C GLN A 66 9.22 4.84 25.15
N GLN A 67 10.23 4.30 24.46
CA GLN A 67 10.59 4.74 23.11
C GLN A 67 9.49 4.35 22.10
N LEU A 68 8.90 3.15 22.26
CA LEU A 68 7.76 2.71 21.46
C LEU A 68 6.52 3.59 21.68
N ASP A 69 6.22 3.98 22.93
CA ASP A 69 5.15 4.93 23.26
C ASP A 69 5.37 6.27 22.54
N THR A 70 6.59 6.81 22.62
CA THR A 70 6.94 8.08 21.97
C THR A 70 6.81 8.00 20.45
N LYS A 71 7.29 6.90 19.84
CA LYS A 71 7.18 6.69 18.40
C LYS A 71 5.72 6.53 17.97
N MET A 72 4.92 5.79 18.73
CA MET A 72 3.49 5.58 18.47
C MET A 72 2.74 6.91 18.47
N GLU A 73 2.93 7.78 19.46
CA GLU A 73 2.22 9.07 19.51
C GLU A 73 2.65 9.99 18.36
N ARG A 74 3.95 10.03 18.02
CA ARG A 74 4.43 10.76 16.81
C ARG A 74 3.73 10.28 15.53
N LEU A 75 3.62 8.96 15.34
CA LEU A 75 2.97 8.39 14.16
C LEU A 75 1.46 8.65 14.15
N ARG A 76 0.80 8.66 15.32
CA ARG A 76 -0.62 9.04 15.43
C ARG A 76 -0.89 10.48 15.03
N GLU A 77 -0.04 11.40 15.48
CA GLU A 77 -0.18 12.82 15.11
C GLU A 77 0.01 13.02 13.61
N ARG A 78 1.02 12.35 13.01
CA ARG A 78 1.22 12.33 11.55
C ARG A 78 0.01 11.77 10.82
N LEU A 79 -0.50 10.61 11.23
CA LEU A 79 -1.68 9.98 10.64
C LEU A 79 -2.92 10.87 10.74
N LYS A 80 -3.12 11.58 11.87
CA LYS A 80 -4.23 12.53 12.02
C LYS A 80 -4.14 13.66 11.01
N THR A 81 -2.96 14.25 10.84
CA THR A 81 -2.74 15.31 9.85
C THR A 81 -2.98 14.79 8.43
N MET A 82 -2.43 13.62 8.11
CA MET A 82 -2.58 13.02 6.78
C MET A 82 -4.03 12.64 6.48
N SER A 83 -4.74 12.03 7.43
CA SER A 83 -6.16 11.71 7.30
C SER A 83 -6.99 12.96 7.00
N GLN A 84 -6.71 14.08 7.67
CA GLN A 84 -7.40 15.35 7.40
C GLN A 84 -7.08 15.90 6.01
N GLN A 85 -5.85 15.71 5.53
CA GLN A 85 -5.43 16.13 4.19
C GLN A 85 -6.11 15.29 3.11
N VAL A 86 -6.08 13.97 3.23
CA VAL A 86 -6.70 13.04 2.28
C VAL A 86 -8.22 13.25 2.21
N SER A 87 -8.91 13.42 3.35
CA SER A 87 -10.37 13.71 3.36
C SER A 87 -10.78 15.02 2.66
N ARG A 88 -9.84 15.96 2.45
CA ARG A 88 -10.13 17.19 1.69
C ARG A 88 -10.09 16.96 0.17
N LEU A 89 -9.44 15.90 -0.30
CA LEU A 89 -9.35 15.59 -1.73
C LEU A 89 -10.73 15.23 -2.31
N ASP A 90 -11.55 14.48 -1.56
CA ASP A 90 -12.93 14.14 -1.96
C ASP A 90 -13.80 15.38 -2.25
N HIS A 91 -13.59 16.46 -1.50
CA HIS A 91 -14.38 17.68 -1.64
C HIS A 91 -13.96 18.51 -2.87
N HIS A 92 -12.69 18.40 -3.28
CA HIS A 92 -12.18 19.09 -4.47
C HIS A 92 -12.57 18.34 -5.74
N SER A 93 -12.45 17.00 -5.74
CA SER A 93 -12.90 16.16 -6.86
C SER A 93 -14.40 16.33 -7.16
N ALA A 94 -15.24 16.46 -6.13
CA ALA A 94 -16.68 16.73 -6.30
C ALA A 94 -17.00 18.15 -6.81
N ALA A 95 -16.11 19.12 -6.57
CA ALA A 95 -16.29 20.51 -7.01
C ALA A 95 -15.79 20.75 -8.44
N GLU A 96 -14.80 19.98 -8.89
CA GLU A 96 -14.23 20.02 -10.26
C GLU A 96 -15.02 19.20 -11.28
N MET A 97 -16.12 18.55 -10.88
CA MET A 97 -17.04 17.88 -11.80
C MET A 97 -17.82 18.94 -12.62
N GLU A 98 -17.11 19.68 -13.48
CA GLU A 98 -17.71 20.55 -14.49
C GLU A 98 -18.48 19.67 -15.47
N VAL A 99 -19.81 19.70 -15.36
CA VAL A 99 -20.70 19.04 -16.29
C VAL A 99 -20.60 19.76 -17.62
N ASP A 100 -19.90 19.16 -18.60
CA ASP A 100 -19.88 19.68 -19.97
C ASP A 100 -21.29 19.66 -20.55
N LEU A 101 -21.88 20.86 -20.67
CA LEU A 101 -23.22 21.08 -21.20
C LEU A 101 -23.36 20.54 -22.63
N SER A 102 -22.25 20.41 -23.36
CA SER A 102 -22.18 19.90 -24.73
C SER A 102 -22.48 18.40 -24.80
N LEU A 103 -22.05 17.63 -23.79
CA LEU A 103 -22.40 16.22 -23.61
C LEU A 103 -23.86 16.04 -23.21
N LEU A 104 -24.38 16.92 -22.35
CA LEU A 104 -25.76 16.85 -21.84
C LEU A 104 -26.80 17.19 -22.92
N THR A 105 -26.46 18.11 -23.83
CA THR A 105 -27.33 18.55 -24.92
C THR A 105 -27.20 17.68 -26.18
N GLY A 106 -26.20 16.78 -26.24
CA GLY A 106 -25.91 15.94 -27.40
C GLY A 106 -25.50 16.74 -28.65
N GLN A 107 -25.22 18.04 -28.50
CA GLN A 107 -24.78 18.91 -29.59
C GLN A 107 -23.26 18.92 -29.66
N GLY A 108 -22.72 17.90 -30.30
CA GLY A 108 -21.29 17.78 -30.61
C GLY A 108 -21.07 16.64 -31.60
N PRO A 109 -19.95 16.64 -32.34
CA PRO A 109 -19.62 15.52 -33.21
C PRO A 109 -19.56 14.21 -32.40
N ALA A 110 -20.10 13.11 -32.94
CA ALA A 110 -20.21 11.82 -32.23
C ALA A 110 -18.87 11.24 -31.74
N TYR A 111 -17.74 11.75 -32.23
CA TYR A 111 -16.40 11.38 -31.78
C TYR A 111 -15.92 12.17 -30.55
N ALA A 112 -16.55 13.29 -30.18
CA ALA A 112 -16.14 14.12 -29.05
C ALA A 112 -16.22 13.37 -27.71
N SER A 113 -17.24 12.53 -27.53
CA SER A 113 -17.38 11.66 -26.35
C SER A 113 -16.33 10.55 -26.25
N VAL A 114 -15.64 10.21 -27.34
CA VAL A 114 -14.57 9.20 -27.37
C VAL A 114 -13.23 9.76 -26.90
N PHE A 115 -13.07 11.09 -26.92
CA PHE A 115 -11.84 11.79 -26.50
C PHE A 115 -11.96 12.44 -25.11
N VAL A 116 -13.09 12.27 -24.42
CA VAL A 116 -13.21 12.73 -23.03
C VAL A 116 -12.23 11.93 -22.20
N GLN A 117 -11.37 12.65 -21.47
CA GLN A 117 -10.29 12.14 -20.61
C GLN A 117 -10.83 11.47 -19.34
N ASP A 118 -11.82 10.59 -19.49
CA ASP A 118 -12.39 9.80 -18.38
C ASP A 118 -11.35 8.80 -17.82
N GLU A 119 -10.36 8.39 -18.62
CA GLU A 119 -9.28 7.50 -18.16
C GLU A 119 -8.41 8.17 -17.07
N ASP A 120 -8.09 9.47 -17.23
CA ASP A 120 -7.23 10.20 -16.28
C ASP A 120 -7.98 10.48 -14.96
N ALA A 121 -9.25 10.88 -15.03
CA ALA A 121 -10.11 11.11 -13.85
C ALA A 121 -10.39 9.81 -13.06
N GLN A 122 -10.57 8.67 -13.75
CA GLN A 122 -10.74 7.37 -13.09
C GLN A 122 -9.47 6.91 -12.37
N ASP A 123 -8.30 7.17 -12.97
CA ASP A 123 -7.01 6.83 -12.37
C ASP A 123 -6.73 7.66 -11.11
N GLU A 124 -7.09 8.95 -11.11
CA GLU A 124 -7.00 9.82 -9.93
C GLU A 124 -7.96 9.38 -8.82
N GLU A 125 -9.22 9.05 -9.14
CA GLU A 125 -10.19 8.58 -8.15
C GLU A 125 -9.75 7.25 -7.51
N MET A 126 -9.13 6.35 -8.29
CA MET A 126 -8.53 5.13 -7.75
C MET A 126 -7.33 5.42 -6.83
N GLU A 127 -6.51 6.43 -7.14
CA GLU A 127 -5.39 6.82 -6.30
C GLU A 127 -5.87 7.44 -4.97
N ILE A 128 -6.91 8.27 -5.00
CA ILE A 128 -7.54 8.86 -3.80
C ILE A 128 -8.14 7.75 -2.92
N ARG A 129 -8.93 6.83 -3.50
CA ARG A 129 -9.45 5.67 -2.76
C ARG A 129 -8.33 4.85 -2.13
N ARG A 130 -7.24 4.64 -2.86
CA ARG A 130 -6.08 3.90 -2.34
C ARG A 130 -5.41 4.63 -1.17
N MET A 131 -5.33 5.95 -1.19
CA MET A 131 -4.86 6.74 -0.04
C MET A 131 -5.77 6.56 1.18
N HIS A 132 -7.09 6.56 1.01
CA HIS A 132 -8.03 6.29 2.10
C HIS A 132 -7.86 4.89 2.71
N GLU A 133 -7.71 3.86 1.86
CA GLU A 133 -7.45 2.50 2.32
C GLU A 133 -6.15 2.43 3.14
N LEU A 134 -5.08 3.07 2.70
CA LEU A 134 -3.81 3.09 3.42
C LEU A 134 -3.92 3.82 4.76
N VAL A 135 -4.66 4.94 4.83
CA VAL A 135 -4.95 5.64 6.09
C VAL A 135 -5.72 4.73 7.05
N GLU A 136 -6.72 4.01 6.56
CA GLU A 136 -7.50 3.06 7.37
C GLU A 136 -6.62 1.88 7.86
N GLN A 137 -5.84 1.28 6.97
CA GLN A 137 -4.91 0.20 7.31
C GLN A 137 -3.89 0.64 8.35
N THR A 138 -3.31 1.84 8.18
CA THR A 138 -2.37 2.43 9.15
C THR A 138 -3.05 2.66 10.50
N THR A 139 -4.30 3.13 10.50
CA THR A 139 -5.10 3.31 11.72
C THR A 139 -5.24 1.99 12.49
N GLN A 140 -5.57 0.91 11.77
CA GLN A 140 -5.71 -0.42 12.37
C GLN A 140 -4.37 -0.94 12.93
N VAL A 141 -3.27 -0.76 12.19
CA VAL A 141 -1.92 -1.17 12.64
C VAL A 141 -1.49 -0.41 13.89
N LEU A 142 -1.69 0.92 13.94
CA LEU A 142 -1.38 1.72 15.12
C LEU A 142 -2.27 1.36 16.32
N GLN A 143 -3.54 1.00 16.07
CA GLN A 143 -4.41 0.54 17.14
C GLN A 143 -3.99 -0.83 17.68
N GLN A 144 -3.55 -1.74 16.80
CA GLN A 144 -2.97 -3.02 17.22
C GLN A 144 -1.71 -2.81 18.06
N ALA A 145 -0.77 -1.97 17.58
CA ALA A 145 0.46 -1.64 18.31
C ALA A 145 0.14 -1.04 19.70
N ARG A 146 -0.87 -0.16 19.80
CA ARG A 146 -1.33 0.39 21.08
C ARG A 146 -1.81 -0.71 22.04
N ASN A 147 -2.65 -1.62 21.55
CA ASN A 147 -3.20 -2.69 22.38
C ASN A 147 -2.09 -3.61 22.92
N GLU A 148 -1.12 -3.94 22.08
CA GLU A 148 0.02 -4.77 22.45
C GLU A 148 0.95 -4.07 23.46
N LEU A 149 1.18 -2.78 23.29
CA LEU A 149 1.98 -1.97 24.22
C LEU A 149 1.30 -1.85 25.60
N ILE A 150 -0.03 -1.69 25.63
CA ILE A 150 -0.81 -1.74 26.87
C ILE A 150 -0.68 -3.12 27.55
N ALA A 151 -0.79 -4.20 26.78
CA ALA A 151 -0.65 -5.57 27.30
C ALA A 151 0.76 -5.82 27.87
N LEU A 152 1.80 -5.28 27.22
CA LEU A 152 3.18 -5.35 27.68
C LEU A 152 3.37 -4.61 29.02
N ASN A 153 2.89 -3.37 29.11
CA ASN A 153 2.96 -2.56 30.32
C ASN A 153 2.19 -3.17 31.50
N GLN A 154 1.05 -3.83 31.25
CA GLN A 154 0.30 -4.55 32.27
C GLN A 154 1.04 -5.80 32.78
N ARG A 155 1.74 -6.53 31.90
CA ARG A 155 2.58 -7.67 32.31
C ARG A 155 3.76 -7.23 33.18
N GLN A 156 4.46 -6.16 32.80
CA GLN A 156 5.55 -5.61 33.62
C GLN A 156 5.11 -5.24 35.04
N ARG A 157 3.92 -4.63 35.20
CA ARG A 157 3.37 -4.29 36.52
C ARG A 157 2.99 -5.51 37.37
N SER A 158 2.75 -6.65 36.74
CA SER A 158 2.32 -7.89 37.41
C SER A 158 3.50 -8.78 37.80
N GLU A 159 4.60 -8.72 37.05
CA GLU A 159 5.81 -9.55 37.25
C GLU A 159 6.79 -8.94 38.28
N SER A 160 6.63 -7.67 38.67
CA SER A 160 7.44 -7.01 39.71
C SER A 160 7.27 -7.59 41.13
N SER A 161 6.43 -8.61 41.30
CA SER A 161 6.11 -9.24 42.59
C SER A 161 6.58 -10.71 42.73
N GLY A 162 7.28 -11.30 41.75
CA GLY A 162 7.65 -12.73 41.76
C GLY A 162 9.13 -13.00 41.46
N THR A 163 9.86 -13.54 42.44
CA THR A 163 11.26 -13.97 42.29
C THR A 163 11.38 -15.31 41.56
N ASN A 164 12.39 -15.42 40.66
CA ASN A 164 12.97 -16.65 40.04
C ASN A 164 12.74 -16.99 38.55
N THR A 165 12.25 -16.10 37.67
CA THR A 165 12.30 -16.36 36.20
C THR A 165 12.69 -15.16 35.31
N GLU A 166 13.60 -14.30 35.78
CA GLU A 166 14.00 -13.06 35.08
C GLU A 166 14.49 -13.25 33.62
N ALA A 167 15.26 -14.31 33.34
CA ALA A 167 15.84 -14.49 31.99
C ALA A 167 14.79 -14.88 30.93
N LYS A 168 13.79 -15.68 31.31
CA LYS A 168 12.68 -16.05 30.40
C LYS A 168 11.68 -14.91 30.23
N ALA A 169 11.45 -14.12 31.28
CA ALA A 169 10.61 -12.93 31.23
C ALA A 169 11.21 -11.87 30.30
N LYS A 170 12.50 -11.53 30.48
CA LYS A 170 13.23 -10.59 29.60
C LYS A 170 13.19 -11.00 28.13
N LYS A 171 13.38 -12.28 27.81
CA LYS A 171 13.33 -12.76 26.41
C LYS A 171 11.95 -12.57 25.77
N LYS A 172 10.87 -12.79 26.54
CA LYS A 172 9.49 -12.56 26.06
C LYS A 172 9.18 -11.08 25.88
N GLU A 173 9.66 -10.24 26.80
CA GLU A 173 9.55 -8.78 26.71
C GLU A 173 10.27 -8.25 25.47
N THR A 174 11.52 -8.65 25.23
CA THR A 174 12.26 -8.26 24.03
C THR A 174 11.56 -8.70 22.75
N ALA A 175 10.99 -9.91 22.72
CA ALA A 175 10.24 -10.39 21.56
C ALA A 175 8.96 -9.56 21.31
N ALA A 176 8.27 -9.16 22.37
CA ALA A 176 7.09 -8.30 22.26
C ALA A 176 7.47 -6.88 21.81
N CYS A 177 8.53 -6.29 22.35
CA CYS A 177 9.04 -4.99 21.86
C CYS A 177 9.40 -5.06 20.38
N LYS A 178 10.10 -6.11 19.94
CA LYS A 178 10.42 -6.33 18.51
C LYS A 178 9.17 -6.43 17.64
N HIS A 179 8.12 -7.10 18.13
CA HIS A 179 6.87 -7.19 17.39
C HIS A 179 6.18 -5.84 17.25
N ILE A 180 6.13 -5.06 18.33
CA ILE A 180 5.57 -3.70 18.30
C ILE A 180 6.41 -2.81 17.37
N ASP A 181 7.74 -2.92 17.40
CA ASP A 181 8.63 -2.21 16.48
C ASP A 181 8.30 -2.49 15.01
N GLN A 182 8.03 -3.75 14.66
CA GLN A 182 7.63 -4.13 13.30
C GLN A 182 6.29 -3.49 12.90
N LEU A 183 5.31 -3.46 13.82
CA LEU A 183 4.03 -2.81 13.58
C LEU A 183 4.21 -1.30 13.36
N LEU A 184 5.02 -0.63 14.20
CA LEU A 184 5.29 0.80 14.08
C LEU A 184 6.11 1.14 12.84
N TRP A 185 7.04 0.27 12.43
CA TRP A 185 7.78 0.43 11.17
C TRP A 185 6.84 0.29 9.97
N LYS A 186 5.96 -0.71 9.96
CA LYS A 186 4.95 -0.85 8.90
C LYS A 186 4.08 0.41 8.80
N ALA A 187 3.57 0.90 9.93
CA ALA A 187 2.76 2.12 9.96
C ALA A 187 3.53 3.36 9.47
N GLU A 188 4.84 3.44 9.74
CA GLU A 188 5.70 4.52 9.25
C GLU A 188 5.86 4.46 7.73
N VAL A 189 6.12 3.28 7.16
CA VAL A 189 6.20 3.07 5.71
C VAL A 189 4.86 3.34 5.02
N ASP A 190 3.75 2.86 5.59
CA ASP A 190 2.43 3.10 5.03
C ASP A 190 2.10 4.60 5.02
N LEU A 191 2.49 5.35 6.07
CA LEU A 191 2.34 6.81 6.11
C LEU A 191 3.19 7.54 5.07
N GLU A 192 4.45 7.15 4.90
CA GLU A 192 5.32 7.72 3.88
C GLU A 192 4.74 7.50 2.47
N ASN A 193 4.15 6.34 2.22
CA ASN A 193 3.48 6.06 0.94
C ASN A 193 2.28 6.98 0.71
N VAL A 194 1.45 7.22 1.74
CA VAL A 194 0.32 8.16 1.61
C VAL A 194 0.82 9.59 1.41
N GLU A 195 1.86 10.01 2.14
CA GLU A 195 2.50 11.33 1.99
C GLU A 195 3.02 11.53 0.55
N ASP A 196 3.70 10.54 -0.01
CA ASP A 196 4.22 10.55 -1.38
C ASP A 196 3.10 10.60 -2.43
N MET A 197 2.05 9.79 -2.28
CA MET A 197 0.87 9.84 -3.15
C MET A 197 0.17 11.21 -3.08
N TYR A 198 -0.01 11.76 -1.88
CA TYR A 198 -0.63 13.06 -1.66
C TYR A 198 0.18 14.21 -2.30
N LEU A 199 1.50 14.19 -2.15
CA LEU A 199 2.37 15.20 -2.77
C LEU A 199 2.32 15.14 -4.29
N ARG A 200 2.39 13.93 -4.88
CA ARG A 200 2.24 13.75 -6.33
C ARG A 200 0.89 14.26 -6.83
N HIS A 201 -0.19 13.98 -6.09
CA HIS A 201 -1.52 14.47 -6.46
C HIS A 201 -1.58 16.00 -6.48
N ILE A 202 -1.01 16.67 -5.48
CA ILE A 202 -0.93 18.15 -5.46
C ILE A 202 -0.10 18.69 -6.62
N ASP A 203 1.05 18.08 -6.91
CA ASP A 203 1.93 18.59 -7.96
C ASP A 203 1.31 18.41 -9.36
N ASN A 204 0.65 17.27 -9.61
CA ASN A 204 -0.12 17.05 -10.84
C ASN A 204 -1.22 18.11 -11.01
N GLN A 205 -1.93 18.46 -9.93
CA GLN A 205 -2.96 19.49 -9.96
C GLN A 205 -2.38 20.88 -10.32
N LYS A 206 -1.24 21.28 -9.76
CA LYS A 206 -0.59 22.56 -10.11
C LYS A 206 -0.20 22.66 -11.58
N ASP A 207 0.26 21.56 -12.18
CA ASP A 207 0.63 21.52 -13.59
C ASP A 207 -0.60 21.69 -14.49
N THR A 208 -1.74 21.13 -14.09
CA THR A 208 -3.03 21.31 -14.79
C THR A 208 -3.50 22.77 -14.76
N TYR A 209 -3.31 23.49 -13.64
CA TYR A 209 -3.72 24.89 -13.49
C TYR A 209 -2.72 25.93 -14.03
N SER A 210 -1.55 25.52 -14.50
CA SER A 210 -0.48 26.42 -14.98
C SER A 210 -0.42 26.56 -16.51
N LEU A 211 -1.39 26.00 -17.23
CA LEU A 211 -1.59 26.10 -18.69
C LEU A 211 -2.76 27.03 -19.03
#